data_AF-A0A081BZU6-F1
#
_entry.id   AF-A0A081BZU6-F1
#
_cell.length_a   1.000
_cell.length_b   1.000
_cell.length_c   1.000
_cell.angle_alpha   90.00
_cell.angle_beta   90.00
_cell.angle_gamma   90.00
#
_symmetry.space_group_name_H-M   'P 1'
#
loop_
_entity.id
_entity.type
_entity.pdbx_description
1 polymer ?
#
loop_
_entity_poly.entity_id
_entity_poly.type
_entity_poly.pdbx_seq_one_letter_code
_entity_poly.pdbx_strand_id
1 'polypeptide(L)' 'MDQKELLRTIARAAEEGWTKLNLSNQGIAELSSEIGNLTNLTELDLSCNQLSALPPEFGKW' A
#
# COMPACT_ATOMS: atom_id res chain seq x y z
N MET A 1 -7.78 -4.95 -8.60
CA MET A 1 -6.95 -5.74 -7.67
C MET A 1 -7.80 -6.14 -6.49
N ASP A 2 -7.79 -7.41 -6.11
CA ASP A 2 -8.54 -7.90 -4.95
C ASP A 2 -7.83 -7.56 -3.65
N GLN A 3 -8.57 -7.40 -2.55
CA GLN A 3 -8.02 -7.07 -1.22
C GLN A 3 -6.94 -8.08 -0.78
N LYS A 4 -7.14 -9.37 -1.08
CA LYS A 4 -6.16 -10.42 -0.75
C LYS A 4 -4.84 -10.25 -1.50
N GLU A 5 -4.89 -9.75 -2.73
CA GLU A 5 -3.71 -9.51 -3.56
C GLU A 5 -2.95 -8.26 -3.11
N LEU A 6 -3.70 -7.24 -2.66
CA LEU A 6 -3.15 -6.06 -1.97
C LEU A 6 -2.36 -6.46 -0.72
N LEU A 7 -2.97 -7.24 0.17
CA LEU A 7 -2.30 -7.67 1.40
C LEU A 7 -1.03 -8.48 1.11
N ARG A 8 -1.09 -9.39 0.13
CA ARG A 8 0.11 -10.16 -0.28
C ARG A 8 1.23 -9.28 -0.81
N THR A 9 0.88 -8.27 -1.60
CA THR A 9 1.86 -7.32 -2.15
C THR A 9 2.50 -6.48 -1.05
N ILE A 10 1.68 -5.98 -0.11
CA ILE A 10 2.17 -5.22 1.05
C ILE A 10 3.03 -6.09 1.95
N ALA A 11 2.59 -7.30 2.30
CA ALA A 11 3.37 -8.22 3.14
C ALA A 11 4.74 -8.53 2.52
N ARG A 12 4.76 -8.85 1.22
CA ARG A 12 6.01 -9.09 0.51
C ARG A 12 6.90 -7.84 0.50
N ALA A 13 6.34 -6.67 0.24
CA ALA A 13 7.09 -5.42 0.25
C ALA A 13 7.68 -5.09 1.64
N ALA A 14 6.98 -5.45 2.71
CA ALA A 14 7.47 -5.31 4.08
C ALA A 14 8.62 -6.28 4.39
N GLU A 15 8.49 -7.55 3.99
CA GLU A 15 9.52 -8.58 4.17
C GLU A 15 10.77 -8.32 3.34
N GLU A 16 10.60 -7.91 2.08
CA GLU A 16 11.70 -7.65 1.15
C GLU A 16 12.27 -6.23 1.28
N GLY A 17 11.71 -5.39 2.14
CA GLY A 17 12.21 -4.03 2.40
C GLY A 17 12.14 -3.11 1.17
N TRP A 18 11.03 -3.17 0.43
CA TRP A 18 10.88 -2.37 -0.78
C TRP A 18 10.91 -0.87 -0.46
N THR A 19 11.62 -0.12 -1.30
CA THR A 19 11.72 1.35 -1.19
C THR A 19 10.71 2.07 -2.07
N LYS A 20 10.19 1.39 -3.11
CA LYS A 20 9.22 1.93 -4.06
C LYS A 20 8.10 0.93 -4.30
N LEU A 21 6.86 1.36 -4.16
CA LEU A 21 5.67 0.55 -4.40
C LEU A 21 4.70 1.31 -5.29
N ASN A 22 4.39 0.73 -6.45
CA ASN A 22 3.40 1.30 -7.36
C ASN A 22 2.11 0.48 -7.31
N LEU A 23 1.07 1.10 -6.80
CA LEU A 23 -0.29 0.60 -6.72
C LEU A 23 -1.25 1.46 -7.54
N SER A 24 -0.74 2.20 -8.53
CA SER A 24 -1.57 3.04 -9.38
C SER A 24 -2.53 2.22 -10.25
N ASN A 25 -3.72 2.78 -10.47
CA ASN A 25 -4.75 2.21 -11.34
C ASN A 25 -5.18 0.78 -10.98
N GLN A 26 -5.20 0.45 -9.67
CA GLN A 26 -5.56 -0.88 -9.17
C GLN A 26 -7.03 -0.99 -8.73
N GLY A 27 -7.78 0.12 -8.79
CA GLY A 27 -9.18 0.16 -8.34
C GLY A 27 -9.32 -0.01 -6.83
N ILE A 28 -8.29 0.36 -6.07
CA ILE A 28 -8.29 0.23 -4.61
C ILE A 28 -9.27 1.25 -4.03
N ALA A 29 -10.27 0.76 -3.30
CA ALA A 29 -11.25 1.60 -2.60
C ALA A 29 -10.81 1.94 -1.17
N GLU A 30 -10.09 1.02 -0.52
CA GLU A 30 -9.54 1.18 0.82
C GLU A 30 -8.13 0.60 0.92
N LEU A 31 -7.25 1.27 1.67
CA LEU A 31 -5.93 0.77 2.02
C LEU A 31 -5.99 0.12 3.39
N SER A 32 -5.38 -1.06 3.53
CA SER A 32 -5.30 -1.75 4.81
C SER A 32 -4.24 -1.12 5.72
N SER A 33 -4.43 -1.26 7.04
CA SER A 33 -3.51 -0.81 8.09
C SER A 33 -2.08 -1.34 7.92
N GLU A 34 -1.93 -2.50 7.29
CA GLU A 34 -0.64 -3.14 7.00
C GLU A 34 0.28 -2.29 6.12
N ILE A 35 -0.23 -1.26 5.42
CA ILE A 35 0.62 -0.33 4.68
C ILE A 35 1.64 0.38 5.59
N GLY A 36 1.31 0.59 6.88
CA GLY A 36 2.22 1.16 7.88
C GLY A 36 3.41 0.26 8.24
N ASN A 37 3.34 -1.04 7.90
CA ASN A 37 4.44 -1.97 8.13
C ASN A 37 5.59 -1.82 7.11
N LEU A 38 5.39 -0.99 6.08
CA LEU A 38 6.35 -0.73 5.02
C LEU A 38 7.39 0.33 5.43
N THR A 39 8.12 0.10 6.52
CA THR A 39 9.08 1.08 7.11
C THR A 39 10.24 1.47 6.20
N ASN A 40 10.56 0.64 5.19
CA ASN A 40 11.61 0.94 4.21
C ASN A 40 11.08 1.74 3.00
N LEU A 41 9.77 1.97 2.92
CA LEU A 41 9.14 2.55 1.75
C LEU A 41 9.34 4.06 1.70
N THR A 42 9.98 4.52 0.63
CA THR A 42 10.22 5.93 0.34
C THR A 42 9.26 6.51 -0.69
N GLU A 43 8.76 5.68 -1.60
CA GLU A 43 7.84 6.09 -2.67
C GLU A 43 6.66 5.14 -2.75
N LEU A 44 5.44 5.70 -2.63
CA LEU A 44 4.18 4.98 -2.79
C LEU A 44 3.33 5.69 -3.83
N ASP A 45 3.07 5.05 -4.97
CA ASP A 45 2.17 5.58 -5.98
C ASP A 45 0.80 4.94 -5.84
N LEU A 46 -0.22 5.76 -5.56
CA LEU A 46 -1.62 5.35 -5.43
C LEU A 46 -2.52 6.08 -6.44
N SER A 47 -1.92 6.66 -7.48
CA SER A 47 -2.63 7.43 -8.50
C SER A 47 -3.69 6.59 -9.20
N CYS A 48 -4.77 7.23 -9.66
CA CYS A 48 -5.86 6.54 -10.38
C CYS A 48 -6.52 5.38 -9.59
N ASN A 49 -6.55 5.46 -8.26
CA ASN A 49 -7.37 4.57 -7.42
C ASN A 49 -8.69 5.24 -7.02
N GLN A 50 -9.55 4.47 -6.35
CA GLN A 50 -10.86 4.91 -5.86
C GLN A 50 -10.82 5.14 -4.34
N LEU A 51 -9.64 5.47 -3.81
CA LEU A 51 -9.43 5.69 -2.38
C LEU A 51 -10.24 6.89 -1.92
N SER A 52 -11.26 6.62 -1.10
CA SER A 52 -12.03 7.70 -0.46
C SER A 52 -11.38 8.19 0.83
N ALA A 53 -10.55 7.36 1.45
CA ALA A 53 -9.85 7.66 2.70
C ALA A 53 -8.53 6.89 2.76
N LEU A 54 -7.60 7.40 3.55
CA LEU A 54 -6.34 6.73 3.90
C LEU A 54 -6.46 6.16 5.32
N PRO A 55 -5.91 4.96 5.60
CA PRO A 55 -5.91 4.39 6.95
C PRO A 55 -5.07 5.25 7.91
N PRO A 56 -5.34 5.18 9.21
CA PRO A 56 -4.60 5.96 10.22
C PRO A 56 -3.10 5.61 10.32
N GLU A 57 -2.71 4.46 9.77
CA GLU A 57 -1.32 3.98 9.69
C GLU A 57 -0.60 4.49 8.42
N PHE A 58 -1.30 5.18 7.52
CA PHE A 58 -0.70 5.75 6.32
C PHE A 58 0.33 6.82 6.70
N GLY A 59 1.57 6.67 6.21
CA GLY A 59 2.68 7.58 6.56
C GLY A 59 3.32 7.31 7.91
N LYS A 60 2.93 6.26 8.64
CA LYS A 60 3.62 5.78 9.84
C LYS A 60 4.64 4.68 9.51
N TRP A 61 5.53 4.97 8.57
CA TRP A 61 6.63 4.09 8.18
C TRP A 61 7.97 4.75 8.46
#